data_AF-A0A1S8C7V5-F1
#
_entry.id   AF-A0A1S8C7V5-F1
#
_cell.length_a   1.000
_cell.length_b   1.000
_cell.length_c   1.000
_cell.angle_alpha   90.00
_cell.angle_beta   90.00
_cell.angle_gamma   90.00
#
_symmetry.space_group_name_H-M   'P 1'
#
loop_
_entity.id
_entity.type
_entity.pdbx_description
1 polymer ?
#
loop_
_entity_poly.entity_id
_entity_poly.type
_entity_poly.pdbx_seq_one_letter_code
_entity_poly.pdbx_strand_id
1 'polypeptide(L)' 'MNSPYTVLVIGPAQYMETAMNIPNGVVDRMTRRLATVLIRQSDQVVVDALRPVAAPQYAEPVESD' A
#
# COMPACT_ATOMS: atom_id res chain seq x y z
N MET A 1 8.61 2.52 14.94
CA MET A 1 7.23 2.17 14.55
C MET A 1 6.91 0.84 15.19
N ASN A 2 5.80 0.75 15.90
CA ASN A 2 5.36 -0.48 16.57
C ASN A 2 4.04 -0.93 15.94
N SER A 3 3.82 -2.24 15.88
CA SER A 3 2.53 -2.80 15.48
C SER A 3 1.41 -2.31 16.42
N PRO A 4 0.15 -2.22 15.94
CA PRO A 4 -0.35 -2.62 14.63
C PRO A 4 -0.06 -1.63 13.50
N TYR A 5 -0.01 -2.14 12.25
CA TYR A 5 0.16 -1.34 11.04
C TYR A 5 -1.15 -1.25 10.26
N THR A 6 -1.42 -0.07 9.67
CA THR A 6 -2.51 0.13 8.71
C THR A 6 -1.93 0.52 7.37
N VAL A 7 -2.39 -0.14 6.31
CA VAL A 7 -2.02 0.17 4.92
C VAL A 7 -3.30 0.59 4.20
N LEU A 8 -3.31 1.83 3.71
CA LEU A 8 -4.41 2.37 2.91
C LEU A 8 -4.07 2.23 1.43
N VAL A 9 -5.02 1.73 0.64
CA VAL A 9 -4.81 1.47 -0.79
C VAL A 9 -6.05 1.95 -1.56
N ILE A 10 -5.81 2.65 -2.67
CA ILE A 10 -6.85 3.08 -3.61
C ILE A 10 -6.79 2.16 -4.84
N GLY A 11 -7.93 1.62 -5.24
CA GLY A 11 -8.07 0.75 -6.40
C GLY A 11 -9.36 -0.09 -6.35
N PRO A 12 -9.60 -0.97 -7.33
CA PRO A 12 -10.78 -1.83 -7.32
C PRO A 12 -10.74 -2.80 -6.12
N ALA A 13 -11.68 -2.64 -5.18
CA ALA A 13 -11.67 -3.34 -3.90
C ALA A 13 -11.64 -4.87 -4.05
N GLN A 14 -12.44 -5.41 -4.99
CA GLN A 14 -12.48 -6.84 -5.31
C GLN A 14 -11.13 -7.40 -5.80
N TYR A 15 -10.37 -6.62 -6.56
CA TYR A 15 -9.05 -7.04 -7.05
C TYR A 15 -8.01 -6.99 -5.92
N MET A 16 -8.10 -6.01 -5.03
CA MET A 16 -7.22 -5.91 -3.88
C MET A 16 -7.43 -7.08 -2.92
N GLU A 17 -8.66 -7.43 -2.57
CA GLU A 17 -8.94 -8.58 -1.70
C GLU A 17 -8.44 -9.90 -2.31
N THR A 18 -8.69 -10.10 -3.61
CA THR A 18 -8.18 -11.28 -4.32
C THR A 18 -6.65 -11.34 -4.28
N ALA A 19 -5.98 -10.22 -4.57
CA ALA A 19 -4.52 -10.14 -4.58
C ALA A 19 -3.90 -10.44 -3.21
N MET A 20 -4.52 -9.96 -2.13
CA MET A 20 -4.01 -10.18 -0.77
C MET A 20 -4.12 -11.64 -0.32
N ASN A 21 -5.07 -12.40 -0.86
CA ASN A 21 -5.29 -13.81 -0.53
C ASN A 21 -4.48 -14.80 -1.39
N ILE A 22 -3.61 -14.33 -2.29
CA ILE A 22 -2.75 -15.19 -3.11
C ILE A 22 -1.77 -16.00 -2.21
N PRO A 23 -1.67 -17.34 -2.39
CA PRO A 23 -0.73 -18.17 -1.64
C PRO A 23 0.72 -17.70 -1.76
N ASN A 24 1.52 -17.90 -0.70
CA ASN A 24 2.89 -17.41 -0.59
C ASN A 24 3.05 -15.88 -0.62
N GLY A 25 1.94 -15.14 -0.63
CA GLY A 25 1.87 -13.69 -0.53
C GLY A 25 2.09 -13.17 0.90
N VAL A 26 1.76 -11.90 1.12
CA VAL A 26 2.01 -11.21 2.39
C VAL A 26 1.13 -11.73 3.52
N VAL A 27 -0.18 -11.87 3.28
CA VAL A 27 -1.15 -12.32 4.32
C VAL A 27 -0.81 -13.71 4.82
N ASP A 28 -0.54 -14.64 3.90
CA ASP A 28 -0.15 -16.02 4.20
C ASP A 28 1.13 -16.06 5.07
N ARG A 29 2.18 -15.33 4.67
CA ARG A 29 3.43 -15.26 5.46
C ARG A 29 3.25 -14.64 6.84
N MET A 30 2.40 -13.63 6.99
CA MET A 30 2.11 -13.02 8.28
C MET A 30 1.31 -13.96 9.19
N THR A 31 0.30 -14.63 8.63
CA THR A 31 -0.52 -15.62 9.35
C THR A 31 0.32 -16.80 9.83
N ARG A 32 1.27 -17.30 9.02
CA ARG A 32 2.25 -18.33 9.43
C ARG A 32 3.13 -17.91 10.60
N ARG A 33 3.29 -16.61 10.83
CA ARG A 33 4.03 -16.04 11.97
C ARG A 33 3.10 -15.63 13.11
N LEU A 34 1.89 -16.18 13.15
CA LEU A 34 0.86 -15.93 14.16
C LEU A 34 0.37 -14.47 14.21
N ALA A 35 0.57 -13.70 13.14
CA ALA A 35 0.01 -12.35 13.04
C ALA A 35 -1.44 -12.40 12.54
N THR A 36 -2.24 -11.42 12.96
CA THR A 36 -3.60 -11.22 12.46
C THR A 36 -3.59 -10.14 11.37
N VAL A 37 -4.25 -10.42 10.25
CA VAL A 37 -4.46 -9.44 9.17
C VAL A 37 -5.95 -9.25 8.98
N LEU A 38 -6.38 -7.99 8.92
CA LEU A 38 -7.76 -7.61 8.61
C LEU A 38 -7.77 -6.85 7.28
N ILE A 39 -8.62 -7.29 6.36
CA ILE A 39 -8.86 -6.62 5.08
C ILE A 39 -10.25 -6.00 5.16
N ARG A 40 -10.36 -4.70 4.90
CA ARG A 40 -11.63 -3.97 4.89
C ARG A 40 -11.78 -3.24 3.57
N GLN A 41 -12.82 -3.57 2.82
CA GLN A 41 -13.22 -2.80 1.65
C GLN A 41 -13.91 -1.51 2.09
N SER A 42 -13.77 -0.45 1.30
CA SER A 42 -14.39 0.86 1.53
C SER A 42 -14.63 1.55 0.18
N ASP A 43 -15.78 2.21 0.03
CA ASP A 43 -16.09 3.01 -1.17
C ASP A 43 -15.22 4.27 -1.26
N GLN A 44 -14.68 4.72 -0.13
CA GLN A 44 -13.78 5.86 -0.05
C GLN A 44 -12.57 5.54 0.84
N VAL A 45 -11.39 5.81 0.31
CA VAL A 45 -10.12 5.77 1.04
C VAL A 45 -9.39 7.07 0.76
N VAL A 46 -8.95 7.75 1.81
CA VAL A 46 -8.15 8.98 1.70
C VAL A 46 -6.69 8.61 1.98
N VAL A 47 -5.80 8.95 1.04
CA VAL A 47 -4.34 8.83 1.20
C VAL A 47 -3.77 10.25 1.12
N ASP A 48 -3.61 10.87 2.28
CA ASP A 48 -3.14 12.26 2.43
C ASP A 48 -1.64 12.36 2.75
N ALA A 49 -0.98 11.22 2.94
CA ALA A 49 0.45 11.16 3.13
C ALA A 49 1.19 11.63 1.86
N LEU A 50 1.96 12.71 2.01
CA LEU A 50 2.81 13.25 0.95
C LEU A 50 4.25 12.73 1.10
N ARG A 51 4.88 12.39 -0.02
CA ARG A 51 6.33 12.12 0.00
C ARG A 51 7.10 13.44 0.04
N PRO A 52 8.12 13.58 0.90
CA PRO A 52 9.05 14.69 0.83
C PRO A 52 9.71 14.74 -0.55
N VAL A 53 9.85 15.95 -1.10
CA VAL A 53 10.57 16.17 -2.36
C VAL A 53 12.06 16.12 -2.07
N ALA A 54 12.77 15.18 -2.69
CA ALA A 54 14.23 15.14 -2.66
C ALA A 54 14.79 16.04 -3.76
N ALA A 55 15.79 16.85 -3.43
CA ALA A 55 16.48 17.68 -4.41
C ALA A 55 17.20 16.77 -5.44
N PRO A 56 16.94 16.92 -6.74
CA PRO A 56 17.69 16.20 -7.75
C PRO A 56 19.16 16.65 -7.73
N GLN A 57 20.10 15.73 -7.93
CA GLN A 57 21.52 16.07 -7.96
C GLN A 57 21.92 16.72 -9.30
N TYR A 58 21.37 16.22 -10.40
CA TYR A 58 21.69 16.69 -11.76
C TYR A 58 20.48 16.69 -12.71
N ALA A 59 19.39 16.02 -12.34
CA ALA A 59 18.26 15.82 -13.24
C ALA A 59 17.36 17.06 -13.27
N GLU A 60 16.98 17.47 -14.48
CA GLU A 60 15.97 18.50 -14.73
C GLU A 60 14.84 17.91 -15.59
N PRO A 61 13.58 18.33 -15.40
CA PRO A 61 12.48 17.95 -16.28
C PRO A 61 12.72 18.51 -17.68
N VAL A 62 12.41 17.74 -18.72
CA VAL A 62 12.24 18.31 -20.06
C VAL A 62 11.01 19.20 -20.03
N GLU A 63 11.11 20.41 -20.59
CA GLU A 63 9.93 21.24 -20.81
C GLU A 63 8.93 20.44 -21.65
N SER A 64 7.67 20.47 -21.21
CA SER A 64 6.56 19.88 -21.95
C SER A 64 5.89 21.03 -22.71
N ASP A 65 5.80 20.94 -24.04
CA ASP A 65 4.99 21.85 -24.87
C ASP A 65 3.50 21.79 -24.50
#